data_AF-A0A7U9WVQ7-F1
#
_entry.id   AF-A0A7U9WVQ7-F1
#
_cell.length_a   1.000
_cell.length_b   1.000
_cell.length_c   1.000
_cell.angle_alpha   90.00
_cell.angle_beta   90.00
_cell.angle_gamma   90.00
#
_symmetry.space_group_name_H-M   'P 1'
#
loop_
_entity.id
_entity.type
_entity.pdbx_description
1 polymer ?
#
loop_
_entity_poly.entity_id
_entity_poly.type
_entity_poly.pdbx_seq_one_letter_code
_entity_poly.pdbx_strand_id
1 'polypeptide(L)' 'MGNLNLLLYEAIVRATSGEPEAVDEVLRHYSKRIRIAAIENGHIDRDTEDSIKSRLVAALFKILFDEREV' A
#
# COMPACT_ATOMS: atom_id res chain seq x y z
N MET A 1 -19.30 -12.87 -2.13
CA MET A 1 -18.46 -11.86 -2.80
C MET A 1 -18.53 -10.59 -1.96
N GLY A 2 -17.57 -10.43 -1.05
CA GLY A 2 -17.53 -9.31 -0.12
C GLY A 2 -17.26 -8.02 -0.87
N ASN A 3 -18.00 -6.97 -0.53
CA ASN A 3 -17.78 -5.63 -1.03
C ASN A 3 -16.36 -5.17 -0.62
N LEU A 4 -15.40 -5.16 -1.55
CA LEU A 4 -14.03 -4.64 -1.35
C LEU A 4 -13.99 -3.14 -0.98
N ASN A 5 -15.13 -2.46 -0.98
CA ASN A 5 -15.24 -1.06 -0.55
C ASN A 5 -15.14 -0.87 0.97
N LEU A 6 -15.17 -1.95 1.77
CA LEU A 6 -15.15 -1.90 3.25
C LEU A 6 -13.83 -2.39 3.87
N LEU A 7 -12.72 -2.33 3.11
CA LEU A 7 -11.39 -2.71 3.58
C LEU A 7 -10.49 -1.49 3.64
N LEU A 8 -10.65 -0.65 4.66
CA LEU A 8 -9.70 0.45 4.80
C LEU A 8 -9.14 0.66 6.19
N TYR A 9 -9.74 0.13 7.24
CA TYR A 9 -9.11 0.20 8.56
C TYR A 9 -8.49 -1.14 8.95
N GLU A 10 -9.29 -2.19 8.96
CA GLU A 10 -8.86 -3.51 9.44
C GLU A 10 -7.73 -4.11 8.60
N ALA A 11 -7.76 -3.93 7.28
CA ALA A 11 -6.66 -4.36 6.39
C ALA A 11 -5.38 -3.56 6.63
N ILE A 12 -5.48 -2.25 6.90
CA ILE A 12 -4.31 -1.42 7.20
C ILE A 12 -3.72 -1.84 8.55
N VAL A 13 -4.54 -2.09 9.57
CA VAL A 13 -4.09 -2.55 10.90
C VAL A 13 -3.47 -3.96 10.85
N ARG A 14 -4.00 -4.86 10.03
CA ARG A 14 -3.38 -6.19 9.81
C ARG A 14 -2.09 -6.09 9.00
N ALA A 15 -2.05 -5.21 8.01
CA ALA A 15 -0.84 -4.95 7.23
C ALA A 15 0.27 -4.31 8.08
N THR A 16 -0.07 -3.38 8.98
CA THR A 16 0.88 -2.85 9.97
C THR A 16 1.34 -3.97 10.89
N SER A 17 0.47 -4.91 11.31
CA SER A 17 0.90 -6.08 12.10
C SER A 17 1.82 -7.06 11.37
N GLY A 18 2.08 -6.85 10.06
CA GLY A 18 2.98 -7.67 9.25
C GLY A 18 2.29 -8.85 8.55
N GLU A 19 0.96 -8.86 8.49
CA GLU A 19 0.22 -9.90 7.77
C GLU A 19 0.41 -9.75 6.25
N PRO A 20 1.00 -10.73 5.56
CA PRO A 20 1.33 -10.61 4.13
C PRO A 20 0.09 -10.49 3.24
N GLU A 21 -1.01 -11.15 3.61
CA GLU A 21 -2.29 -11.11 2.88
C GLU A 21 -2.92 -9.72 2.96
N ALA A 22 -2.81 -9.06 4.11
CA ALA A 22 -3.29 -7.69 4.30
C ALA A 22 -2.42 -6.67 3.54
N VAL A 23 -1.10 -6.88 3.49
CA VAL A 23 -0.20 -6.05 2.66
C VAL A 23 -0.56 -6.15 1.18
N ASP A 24 -0.79 -7.36 0.67
CA ASP A 24 -1.23 -7.57 -0.72
C ASP A 24 -2.57 -6.87 -1.00
N GLU A 25 -3.52 -6.96 -0.06
CA GLU A 25 -4.81 -6.31 -0.19
C GLU A 25 -4.71 -4.78 -0.27
N VAL A 26 -3.86 -4.16 0.57
CA VAL A 26 -3.59 -2.71 0.50
C VAL A 26 -2.94 -2.35 -0.84
N LEU A 27 -1.94 -3.11 -1.30
CA LEU A 27 -1.30 -2.88 -2.59
C LEU A 27 -2.29 -3.00 -3.75
N ARG A 28 -3.16 -4.00 -3.73
CA ARG A 28 -4.19 -4.22 -4.74
C ARG A 28 -5.23 -3.09 -4.74
N HIS A 29 -5.62 -2.60 -3.58
CA HIS A 29 -6.52 -1.46 -3.44
C HIS A 29 -5.93 -0.20 -4.07
N TYR A 30 -4.64 0.07 -3.83
CA TYR A 30 -3.96 1.26 -4.37
C TYR A 30 -3.39 1.07 -5.78
N SER A 31 -3.38 -0.14 -6.34
CA SER A 31 -2.76 -0.49 -7.63
C SER A 31 -3.11 0.50 -8.76
N LYS A 32 -4.39 0.85 -8.90
CA LYS A 32 -4.82 1.83 -9.93
C LYS A 32 -4.21 3.21 -9.70
N ARG A 33 -4.15 3.67 -8.44
CA ARG A 33 -3.59 4.97 -8.08
C ARG A 33 -2.07 4.99 -8.27
N ILE A 34 -1.39 3.92 -7.88
CA ILE A 34 0.06 3.74 -8.07
C ILE A 34 0.40 3.81 -9.56
N ARG A 35 -0.34 3.06 -10.39
CA ARG A 35 -0.13 3.04 -11.83
C ARG A 35 -0.32 4.41 -12.49
N ILE A 36 -1.29 5.21 -12.03
CA ILE A 36 -1.50 6.58 -12.52
C ILE A 36 -0.35 7.50 -12.09
N ALA A 37 0.12 7.38 -10.85
CA ALA A 37 1.23 8.17 -10.33
C ALA A 37 2.58 7.82 -10.98
N ALA A 38 2.70 6.61 -11.53
CA ALA A 38 3.88 6.14 -12.26
C ALA A 38 3.85 6.47 -13.76
N ILE A 39 2.88 7.25 -14.24
CA ILE A 39 2.85 7.65 -15.65
C ILE A 39 3.88 8.76 -15.88
N GLU A 40 4.90 8.45 -16.67
CA GLU A 40 5.88 9.40 -17.16
C GLU A 40 5.88 9.39 -18.69
N ASN A 41 5.78 10.56 -19.33
CA ASN A 41 5.73 10.70 -20.78
C ASN A 41 4.66 9.84 -21.48
N GLY A 42 3.53 9.57 -20.81
CA GLY A 42 2.43 8.75 -21.34
C GLY A 42 2.64 7.24 -21.23
N HIS A 43 3.75 6.80 -20.67
CA HIS A 43 4.05 5.39 -20.39
C HIS A 43 4.16 5.16 -18.89
N ILE A 44 3.91 3.93 -18.45
CA ILE A 44 4.10 3.57 -17.04
C ILE A 44 5.58 3.30 -16.84
N ASP A 45 6.23 4.14 -16.08
CA ASP A 45 7.60 3.92 -15.65
C ASP A 45 7.60 2.85 -14.53
N ARG A 46 8.20 1.70 -14.83
CA ARG A 46 8.17 0.55 -13.91
C ARG A 46 9.00 0.78 -12.65
N ASP A 47 10.08 1.55 -12.75
CA ASP A 47 10.93 1.90 -11.62
C ASP A 47 10.16 2.80 -10.64
N THR A 48 9.46 3.79 -11.18
CA THR A 48 8.58 4.69 -10.41
C THR A 48 7.42 3.91 -9.78
N GLU A 49 6.79 3.01 -10.53
CA GLU A 49 5.70 2.16 -10.00
C GLU A 49 6.19 1.31 -8.83
N ASP A 50 7.37 0.70 -8.95
CA ASP A 50 7.98 -0.13 -7.91
C ASP A 50 8.42 0.69 -6.69
N SER A 51 9.03 1.86 -6.93
CA SER A 51 9.40 2.81 -5.88
C SER A 51 8.19 3.26 -5.07
N ILE A 52 7.06 3.54 -5.71
CA ILE A 52 5.81 3.88 -5.01
C ILE A 52 5.30 2.70 -4.19
N LYS A 53 5.30 1.47 -4.73
CA LYS A 53 4.92 0.25 -3.99
C LYS A 53 5.80 0.05 -2.76
N SER A 54 7.12 0.12 -2.93
CA SER A 54 8.11 -0.04 -1.87
C SER A 54 7.94 1.01 -0.77
N ARG A 55 7.73 2.29 -1.14
CA ARG A 55 7.44 3.37 -0.18
C ARG A 55 6.14 3.17 0.58
N LEU A 56 5.09 2.65 -0.07
CA LEU A 56 3.82 2.36 0.59
C LEU A 56 3.99 1.25 1.63
N VAL A 57 4.67 0.16 1.28
CA VAL A 57 5.00 -0.92 2.22
C VAL A 57 5.85 -0.40 3.38
N ALA A 58 6.89 0.38 3.09
CA ALA A 58 7.74 0.97 4.12
C ALA A 58 6.95 1.90 5.06
N ALA A 59 6.00 2.68 4.54
CA ALA A 59 5.15 3.55 5.34
C ALA A 59 4.21 2.75 6.26
N LEU A 60 3.63 1.64 5.77
CA LEU A 60 2.82 0.74 6.59
C LEU A 60 3.61 0.19 7.78
N PHE A 61 4.86 -0.21 7.57
CA PHE A 61 5.72 -0.67 8.65
C PHE A 61 6.24 0.46 9.55
N LYS A 62 6.35 1.69 9.04
CA LYS A 62 6.78 2.85 9.83
C LYS A 62 5.72 3.32 10.83
N ILE A 63 4.43 3.18 10.51
CA ILE A 63 3.33 3.50 11.43
C ILE A 63 3.46 2.75 12.78
N LEU A 64 3.94 1.50 12.74
CA LEU A 64 4.21 0.71 13.94
C LEU A 64 5.31 1.28 14.84
N PHE A 65 6.29 1.96 14.26
CA PHE A 65 7.45 2.47 14.99
C PHE A 65 7.16 3.82 15.62
N ASP A 66 6.35 4.65 14.98
CA ASP A 66 5.93 5.97 15.49
C ASP A 66 4.95 5.81 16.69
N GLU A 67 4.10 4.77 16.68
CA GLU A 67 3.18 4.46 17.81
C GLU A 67 3.87 3.86 19.05
N ARG A 68 5.18 3.56 19.01
CA ARG A 68 5.92 2.98 20.16
C ARG A 68 6.80 3.97 20.93
N GLU A 69 6.75 5.27 20.61
CA GLU A 69 7.50 6.31 21.31
C GLU A 69 6.64 7.17 22.27
N VAL A 70 5.74 6.55 23.05
CA VAL A 70 5.00 7.21 24.15
C VAL A 70 5.22 6.54 25.51
#